data_AF-A0AAW2ZFK7-F1
#
_entry.id   AF-A0AAW2ZFK7-F1
#
_cell.length_a   1.000
_cell.length_b   1.000
_cell.length_c   1.000
_cell.angle_alpha   90.00
_cell.angle_beta   90.00
_cell.angle_gamma   90.00
#
_symmetry.space_group_name_H-M   'P 1'
#
loop_
_entity.id
_entity.type
_entity.pdbx_description
1 polymer ?
#
loop_
_entity_poly.entity_id
_entity_poly.type
_entity_poly.pdbx_seq_one_letter_code
_entity_poly.pdbx_strand_id
1 'polypeptide(L)'
;MVRKAPGNSSFDFGHTINFTMNMNIPSPKSSVHNSYVFNSGIQEAIIRAKSSKLETPRAQDYETTLLPCGYVFKLHLNSSYGDQFYIGLNGIEIYDAVHNKIPLTINNVQAIPKSIQELPNNKNDVRTLDKLIDGENYTWNDRHMWLAPYIPGQTNYLYVIFEEPVAVSMIKIWNYSKTVSRGVEELEIYADDVLIYKGFLRKAHEQGSDVDFAQSILFTNDSSIVKKERDYIYSRVGSDQEVHFYNDSKVVSKKLPNPMRMMSVHSQNNLARPMTSVTHKS
;
A
#
# COMPACT_ATOMS: atom_id res chain seq x y z
N MET A 1 20.73 -67.01 18.12
CA MET A 1 20.84 -66.59 16.70
C MET A 1 20.22 -65.21 16.58
N VAL A 2 21.07 -64.20 16.46
CA VAL A 2 20.70 -62.78 16.32
C VAL A 2 20.59 -62.46 14.83
N ARG A 3 19.65 -61.59 14.44
CA ARG A 3 19.94 -60.61 13.38
C ARG A 3 19.57 -59.21 13.88
N LYS A 4 20.61 -58.44 14.21
CA LYS A 4 20.58 -56.98 14.30
C LYS A 4 20.25 -56.42 12.91
N ALA A 5 19.45 -55.36 12.86
CA ALA A 5 19.30 -54.56 11.66
C ALA A 5 20.66 -53.90 11.32
N PRO A 6 21.10 -53.90 10.05
CA PRO A 6 22.32 -53.23 9.63
C PRO A 6 22.09 -51.71 9.70
N GLY A 7 22.96 -51.02 10.41
CA GLY A 7 23.08 -49.57 10.29
C GLY A 7 23.58 -49.23 8.89
N ASN A 8 22.74 -48.56 8.10
CA ASN A 8 23.22 -47.56 7.15
C ASN A 8 22.12 -46.54 6.89
N SER A 9 22.36 -45.30 7.30
CA SER A 9 21.53 -44.14 7.03
C SER A 9 21.79 -43.67 5.59
N SER A 10 20.94 -44.07 4.66
CA SER A 10 20.89 -43.49 3.31
C SER A 10 19.46 -43.61 2.79
N PHE A 11 18.53 -42.93 3.46
CA PHE A 11 17.23 -42.62 2.87
C PHE A 11 17.27 -41.16 2.44
N ASP A 12 17.23 -40.94 1.13
CA ASP A 12 16.98 -39.62 0.57
C ASP A 12 15.48 -39.33 0.72
N PHE A 13 15.15 -38.40 1.61
CA PHE A 13 13.78 -37.89 1.80
C PHE A 13 13.45 -36.77 0.81
N GLY A 14 14.36 -36.46 -0.11
CA GLY A 14 14.18 -35.48 -1.16
C GLY A 14 13.05 -35.86 -2.10
N HIS A 15 12.01 -35.05 -2.13
CA HIS A 15 11.04 -35.06 -3.21
C HIS A 15 11.45 -33.99 -4.22
N THR A 16 11.85 -34.42 -5.42
CA THR A 16 12.03 -33.50 -6.55
C THR A 16 10.69 -33.22 -7.19
N ILE A 17 10.17 -32.01 -7.01
CA ILE A 17 8.99 -31.54 -7.73
C ILE A 17 9.47 -30.91 -9.04
N ASN A 18 9.25 -31.60 -10.15
CA ASN A 18 9.55 -31.10 -11.49
C ASN A 18 8.37 -30.31 -12.04
N PHE A 19 8.59 -29.02 -12.32
CA PHE A 19 7.60 -28.14 -12.94
C PHE A 19 7.68 -28.16 -14.47
N THR A 20 7.79 -29.33 -15.09
CA THR A 20 7.74 -29.43 -16.55
C THR A 20 6.31 -29.49 -17.03
N MET A 21 5.90 -28.41 -17.70
CA MET A 21 4.61 -28.22 -18.32
C MET A 21 4.52 -29.07 -19.59
N ASN A 22 3.84 -30.22 -19.50
CA ASN A 22 3.66 -31.10 -20.65
C ASN A 22 2.43 -30.64 -21.45
N MET A 23 2.66 -29.95 -22.57
CA MET A 23 1.62 -29.29 -23.38
C MET A 23 0.69 -30.24 -24.18
N ASN A 24 0.76 -31.56 -23.96
CA ASN A 24 0.11 -32.56 -24.81
C ASN A 24 -0.86 -33.53 -24.09
N ILE A 25 -1.40 -33.18 -22.91
CA ILE A 25 -2.42 -34.01 -22.24
C ILE A 25 -3.77 -33.27 -22.22
N PRO A 26 -4.87 -33.85 -22.74
CA PRO A 26 -6.20 -33.27 -22.58
C PRO A 26 -6.61 -33.36 -21.10
N SER A 27 -6.73 -32.21 -20.42
CA SER A 27 -6.99 -32.13 -18.99
C SER A 27 -8.44 -32.50 -18.62
N PRO A 28 -8.67 -33.21 -17.49
CA PRO A 28 -9.99 -33.28 -16.88
C PRO A 28 -10.43 -31.88 -16.41
N LYS A 29 -11.69 -31.55 -16.66
CA LYS A 29 -12.33 -30.26 -16.34
C LYS A 29 -12.46 -30.07 -14.83
N SER A 30 -11.44 -29.58 -14.14
CA SER A 30 -11.53 -28.77 -12.90
C SER A 30 -10.14 -28.60 -12.27
N SER A 31 -9.85 -27.39 -11.77
CA SER A 31 -8.72 -26.95 -10.93
C SER A 31 -7.43 -26.40 -11.55
N VAL A 32 -7.04 -26.71 -12.80
CA VAL A 32 -5.74 -26.21 -13.35
C VAL A 32 -5.89 -25.19 -14.50
N HIS A 33 -7.09 -25.04 -15.07
CA HIS A 33 -7.25 -24.18 -16.27
C HIS A 33 -7.15 -22.67 -16.00
N ASN A 34 -7.36 -22.21 -14.76
CA ASN A 34 -7.27 -20.79 -14.41
C ASN A 34 -5.83 -20.30 -14.13
N SER A 35 -4.92 -21.16 -13.68
CA SER A 35 -3.58 -20.70 -13.26
C SER A 35 -2.74 -20.17 -14.42
N TYR A 36 -2.90 -20.72 -15.63
CA TYR A 36 -2.13 -20.26 -16.80
C TYR A 36 -2.56 -18.88 -17.29
N VAL A 37 -3.87 -18.59 -17.32
CA VAL A 37 -4.38 -17.28 -17.76
C VAL A 37 -4.10 -16.20 -16.70
N PHE A 38 -4.25 -16.54 -15.42
CA PHE A 38 -3.81 -15.67 -14.32
C PHE A 38 -2.31 -15.38 -14.38
N ASN A 39 -1.49 -16.41 -14.63
CA ASN A 39 -0.04 -16.24 -14.75
C ASN A 39 0.38 -15.44 -15.98
N SER A 40 -0.29 -15.59 -17.14
CA SER A 40 0.04 -14.81 -18.33
C SER A 40 -0.29 -13.33 -18.16
N GLY A 41 -1.46 -13.01 -17.58
CA GLY A 41 -1.85 -11.63 -17.31
C GLY A 41 -0.91 -10.94 -16.30
N ILE A 42 -0.49 -11.65 -15.25
CA ILE A 42 0.50 -11.15 -14.29
C ILE A 42 1.87 -10.97 -14.94
N GLN A 43 2.32 -11.92 -15.78
CA GLN A 43 3.59 -11.79 -16.50
C GLN A 43 3.60 -10.58 -17.44
N GLU A 44 2.52 -10.37 -18.19
CA GLU A 44 2.36 -9.19 -19.05
C GLU A 44 2.35 -7.90 -18.23
N ALA A 45 1.67 -7.88 -17.08
CA ALA A 45 1.68 -6.75 -16.16
C ALA A 45 3.10 -6.44 -15.63
N ILE A 46 3.86 -7.47 -15.25
CA ILE A 46 5.27 -7.33 -14.83
C ILE A 46 6.11 -6.75 -15.96
N ILE A 47 5.97 -7.27 -17.19
CA ILE A 47 6.71 -6.77 -18.36
C ILE A 47 6.38 -5.30 -18.60
N ARG A 48 5.09 -4.94 -18.61
CA ARG A 48 4.64 -3.54 -18.79
C ARG A 48 5.24 -2.63 -17.72
N ALA A 49 5.11 -3.00 -16.45
CA ALA A 49 5.63 -2.22 -15.34
C ALA A 49 7.16 -2.12 -15.31
N LYS A 50 7.90 -3.10 -15.84
CA LYS A 50 9.37 -3.05 -15.94
C LYS A 50 9.86 -2.32 -17.20
N SER A 51 9.07 -2.32 -18.26
CA SER A 51 9.43 -1.73 -19.57
C SER A 51 9.11 -0.24 -19.69
N SER A 52 8.29 0.30 -18.80
CA SER A 52 7.93 1.71 -18.77
C SER A 52 9.19 2.57 -18.56
N LYS A 53 9.49 3.42 -19.56
CA LYS A 53 10.50 4.47 -19.43
C LYS A 53 10.16 5.30 -18.19
N LEU A 54 11.18 5.57 -17.37
CA LEU A 54 11.15 6.33 -16.11
C LEU A 54 10.44 7.70 -16.25
N GLU A 55 9.12 7.73 -16.32
CA GLU A 55 8.37 8.81 -15.70
C GLU A 55 8.33 8.46 -14.22
N THR A 56 9.15 9.13 -13.43
CA THR A 56 9.15 8.95 -11.98
C THR A 56 7.76 9.30 -11.47
N PRO A 57 7.03 8.37 -10.83
CA PRO A 57 5.79 8.70 -10.15
C PRO A 57 6.02 9.91 -9.24
N ARG A 58 4.98 10.71 -8.98
CA ARG A 58 5.03 11.62 -7.84
C ARG A 58 5.42 10.77 -6.63
N ALA A 59 6.42 11.18 -5.86
CA ALA A 59 6.93 10.35 -4.77
C ALA A 59 5.75 10.00 -3.85
N GLN A 60 5.55 8.69 -3.63
CA GLN A 60 4.71 8.18 -2.55
C GLN A 60 5.55 8.18 -1.27
N ASP A 61 4.90 8.10 -0.10
CA ASP A 61 5.63 8.05 1.18
C ASP A 61 6.47 6.77 1.37
N TYR A 62 6.25 5.75 0.54
CA TYR A 62 6.92 4.45 0.64
C TYR A 62 7.43 3.96 -0.71
N GLU A 63 8.56 3.26 -0.70
CA GLU A 63 9.03 2.47 -1.85
C GLU A 63 8.25 1.15 -1.90
N THR A 64 7.24 1.10 -2.77
CA THR A 64 6.32 -0.05 -2.84
C THR A 64 6.93 -1.22 -3.62
N THR A 65 6.61 -2.44 -3.16
CA THR A 65 6.92 -3.65 -3.95
C THR A 65 6.04 -3.70 -5.18
N LEU A 66 6.59 -4.14 -6.32
CA LEU A 66 5.84 -4.28 -7.57
C LEU A 66 4.88 -5.47 -7.50
N LEU A 67 3.59 -5.21 -7.73
CA LEU A 67 2.50 -6.20 -7.81
C LEU A 67 2.52 -7.22 -6.66
N PRO A 68 2.43 -6.78 -5.38
CA PRO A 68 2.37 -7.68 -4.26
C PRO A 68 1.20 -8.64 -4.45
N CYS A 69 1.44 -9.91 -4.19
CA CYS A 69 0.49 -10.99 -4.38
C CYS A 69 0.29 -11.71 -3.05
N GLY A 70 -0.97 -11.87 -2.65
CA GLY A 70 -1.31 -12.54 -1.40
C GLY A 70 -2.80 -12.82 -1.27
N TYR A 71 -3.17 -13.52 -0.21
CA TYR A 71 -4.57 -13.85 0.12
C TYR A 71 -5.19 -12.78 1.01
N VAL A 72 -4.41 -12.20 1.93
CA VAL A 72 -4.88 -11.27 2.95
C VAL A 72 -4.14 -9.96 2.83
N PHE A 73 -4.91 -8.90 2.56
CA PHE A 73 -4.43 -7.52 2.59
C PHE A 73 -4.92 -6.85 3.88
N LYS A 74 -3.99 -6.57 4.80
CA LYS A 74 -4.27 -5.95 6.09
C LYS A 74 -3.86 -4.48 6.05
N LEU A 75 -4.83 -3.59 6.26
CA LEU A 75 -4.62 -2.15 6.40
C LEU A 75 -4.66 -1.82 7.90
N HIS A 76 -3.55 -1.32 8.42
CA HIS A 76 -3.41 -0.86 9.79
C HIS A 76 -3.58 0.66 9.84
N LEU A 77 -4.67 1.10 10.47
CA LEU A 77 -5.03 2.50 10.60
C LEU A 77 -4.41 3.03 11.90
N ASN A 78 -3.19 3.58 11.82
CA ASN A 78 -2.36 3.89 12.98
C ASN A 78 -2.89 5.08 13.80
N SER A 79 -3.40 6.10 13.12
CA SER A 79 -3.87 7.33 13.77
C SER A 79 -5.00 7.98 12.97
N SER A 80 -5.77 8.81 13.65
CA SER A 80 -6.73 9.73 13.04
C SER A 80 -6.12 11.14 12.93
N TYR A 81 -6.77 12.01 12.17
CA TYR A 81 -6.43 13.44 12.05
C TYR A 81 -6.73 14.29 13.31
N GLY A 82 -6.88 13.67 14.48
CA GLY A 82 -7.02 14.34 15.78
C GLY A 82 -8.25 13.95 16.59
N ASP A 83 -9.12 13.05 16.10
CA ASP A 83 -10.21 12.50 16.91
C ASP A 83 -9.70 11.38 17.85
N GLN A 84 -10.02 11.48 19.13
CA GLN A 84 -9.53 10.57 20.17
C GLN A 84 -10.37 9.30 20.33
N PHE A 85 -11.53 9.23 19.70
CA PHE A 85 -12.54 8.20 19.96
C PHE A 85 -12.97 7.43 18.72
N TYR A 86 -12.80 8.01 17.54
CA TYR A 86 -13.27 7.40 16.31
C TYR A 86 -12.28 7.52 15.16
N ILE A 87 -12.28 6.51 14.30
CA ILE A 87 -11.56 6.48 13.04
C ILE A 87 -12.47 5.93 11.95
N GLY A 88 -12.40 6.50 10.76
CA GLY A 88 -13.29 6.12 9.67
C GLY A 88 -12.69 6.32 8.30
N LEU A 89 -13.39 5.77 7.32
CA LEU A 89 -13.15 5.94 5.89
C LEU A 89 -14.50 6.04 5.18
N ASN A 90 -14.51 6.68 4.02
CA ASN A 90 -15.66 6.60 3.13
C ASN A 90 -15.67 5.26 2.41
N GLY A 91 -14.56 4.87 1.79
CA GLY A 91 -14.50 3.63 1.02
C GLY A 91 -13.10 3.23 0.55
N ILE A 92 -13.00 2.00 0.06
CA ILE A 92 -11.78 1.41 -0.48
C ILE A 92 -12.06 0.69 -1.81
N GLU A 93 -11.07 0.69 -2.69
CA GLU A 93 -11.07 -0.13 -3.91
C GLU A 93 -9.71 -0.78 -4.11
N ILE A 94 -9.71 -2.04 -4.58
CA ILE A 94 -8.50 -2.79 -4.91
C ILE A 94 -8.53 -3.16 -6.40
N TYR A 95 -7.39 -3.03 -7.06
CA TYR A 95 -7.25 -3.29 -8.49
C TYR A 95 -6.25 -4.43 -8.73
N ASP A 96 -6.60 -5.33 -9.64
CA ASP A 96 -5.78 -6.50 -10.00
C ASP A 96 -4.50 -6.11 -10.78
N ALA A 97 -3.65 -7.08 -11.11
CA ALA A 97 -2.41 -6.86 -11.83
C ALA A 97 -2.58 -6.22 -13.23
N VAL A 98 -3.76 -6.38 -13.84
CA VAL A 98 -4.08 -5.82 -15.16
C VAL A 98 -4.91 -4.54 -15.09
N HIS A 99 -5.02 -3.96 -13.89
CA HIS A 99 -5.65 -2.67 -13.58
C HIS A 99 -7.18 -2.66 -13.64
N ASN A 100 -7.82 -3.82 -13.52
CA ASN A 100 -9.27 -3.90 -13.34
C ASN A 100 -9.62 -3.80 -11.85
N LYS A 101 -10.71 -3.07 -11.54
CA LYS A 101 -11.27 -3.05 -10.18
C LYS A 101 -11.76 -4.44 -9.82
N ILE A 102 -11.32 -4.96 -8.68
CA ILE A 102 -11.80 -6.23 -8.14
C ILE A 102 -13.13 -5.99 -7.44
N PRO A 103 -14.21 -6.68 -7.83
CA PRO A 103 -15.50 -6.57 -7.15
C PRO A 103 -15.41 -7.24 -5.77
N LEU A 104 -15.46 -6.42 -4.72
CA LEU A 104 -15.47 -6.89 -3.33
C LEU A 104 -16.90 -7.10 -2.85
N THR A 105 -17.09 -8.13 -2.03
CA THR A 105 -18.33 -8.39 -1.29
C THR A 105 -18.08 -8.26 0.21
N ILE A 106 -19.15 -8.22 1.02
CA ILE A 106 -19.02 -8.15 2.47
C ILE A 106 -18.22 -9.33 3.06
N ASN A 107 -18.20 -10.49 2.39
CA ASN A 107 -17.42 -11.65 2.81
C ASN A 107 -15.91 -11.44 2.63
N ASN A 108 -15.52 -10.53 1.74
CA ASN A 108 -14.11 -10.19 1.52
C ASN A 108 -13.57 -9.23 2.57
N VAL A 109 -14.41 -8.51 3.32
CA VAL A 109 -13.96 -7.41 4.18
C VAL A 109 -14.21 -7.73 5.65
N GLN A 110 -13.21 -7.53 6.49
CA GLN A 110 -13.34 -7.57 7.95
C GLN A 110 -12.69 -6.34 8.59
N ALA A 111 -13.12 -6.01 9.80
CA ALA A 111 -12.59 -4.88 10.55
C ALA A 111 -12.49 -5.21 12.04
N ILE A 112 -11.48 -4.66 12.69
CA ILE A 112 -11.26 -4.75 14.14
C ILE A 112 -10.89 -3.36 14.64
N PRO A 113 -11.75 -2.69 15.43
CA PRO A 113 -13.16 -3.02 15.69
C PRO A 113 -14.03 -3.02 14.40
N LYS A 114 -15.16 -3.73 14.40
CA LYS A 114 -16.00 -3.90 13.19
C LYS A 114 -16.69 -2.61 12.77
N SER A 115 -17.27 -1.89 13.71
CA SER A 115 -17.89 -0.58 13.51
C SER A 115 -18.26 0.03 14.86
N ILE A 116 -18.74 1.27 14.84
CA ILE A 116 -19.28 1.97 16.03
C ILE A 116 -20.44 1.21 16.70
N GLN A 117 -21.11 0.29 16.01
CA GLN A 117 -22.19 -0.52 16.58
C GLN A 117 -21.73 -1.46 17.70
N GLU A 118 -20.42 -1.70 17.84
CA GLU A 118 -19.88 -2.45 18.96
C GLU A 118 -20.02 -1.70 20.31
N LEU A 119 -20.28 -0.38 20.28
CA LEU A 119 -20.54 0.39 21.48
C LEU A 119 -22.00 0.21 21.96
N PRO A 120 -22.25 0.09 23.28
CA PRO A 120 -23.58 -0.22 23.83
C PRO A 120 -24.73 0.69 23.35
N ASN A 121 -24.44 1.97 23.11
CA ASN A 121 -25.45 2.99 22.76
C ASN A 121 -25.58 3.23 21.24
N ASN A 122 -24.87 2.46 20.40
CA ASN A 122 -24.75 2.73 18.96
C ASN A 122 -25.22 1.56 18.09
N LYS A 123 -25.96 0.59 18.64
CA LYS A 123 -26.36 -0.64 17.92
C LYS A 123 -27.07 -0.43 16.58
N ASN A 124 -27.76 0.70 16.41
CA ASN A 124 -28.52 1.02 15.18
C ASN A 124 -27.81 2.05 14.28
N ASP A 125 -26.52 2.32 14.52
CA ASP A 125 -25.76 3.27 13.73
C ASP A 125 -25.56 2.75 12.29
N VAL A 126 -25.71 3.62 11.29
CA VAL A 126 -25.67 3.25 9.87
C VAL A 126 -24.25 3.09 9.30
N ARG A 127 -23.22 3.49 10.07
CA ARG A 127 -21.83 3.52 9.62
C ARG A 127 -21.14 2.17 9.77
N THR A 128 -21.64 1.21 9.02
CA THR A 128 -21.26 -0.21 9.08
C THR A 128 -20.20 -0.58 8.03
N LEU A 129 -19.63 -1.78 8.18
CA LEU A 129 -18.50 -2.23 7.38
C LEU A 129 -18.78 -2.31 5.87
N ASP A 130 -20.01 -2.63 5.48
CA ASP A 130 -20.44 -2.69 4.09
C ASP A 130 -20.28 -1.35 3.35
N LYS A 131 -20.25 -0.23 4.07
CA LYS A 131 -20.07 1.10 3.46
C LYS A 131 -18.70 1.28 2.84
N LEU A 132 -17.69 0.50 3.26
CA LEU A 132 -16.38 0.55 2.64
C LEU A 132 -16.38 0.14 1.15
N ILE A 133 -17.39 -0.60 0.72
CA ILE A 133 -17.44 -1.26 -0.59
C ILE A 133 -18.78 -1.07 -1.32
N ASP A 134 -19.63 -0.14 -0.88
CA ASP A 134 -20.96 0.09 -1.48
C ASP A 134 -20.89 0.89 -2.80
N GLY A 135 -19.73 1.47 -3.11
CA GLY A 135 -19.45 2.20 -4.35
C GLY A 135 -19.70 3.71 -4.26
N GLU A 136 -20.28 4.21 -3.18
CA GLU A 136 -20.60 5.63 -2.97
C GLU A 136 -19.47 6.34 -2.21
N ASN A 137 -18.26 6.33 -2.78
CA ASN A 137 -17.05 6.74 -2.06
C ASN A 137 -16.88 8.28 -1.94
N TYR A 138 -17.23 9.03 -2.99
CA TYR A 138 -17.11 10.48 -3.03
C TYR A 138 -18.40 11.13 -2.52
N THR A 139 -18.52 11.25 -1.20
CA THR A 139 -19.76 11.68 -0.53
C THR A 139 -19.49 12.36 0.80
N TRP A 140 -20.46 13.12 1.31
CA TRP A 140 -20.53 13.64 2.68
C TRP A 140 -21.71 13.05 3.48
N ASN A 141 -22.44 12.12 2.87
CA ASN A 141 -23.55 11.41 3.51
C ASN A 141 -23.01 10.25 4.35
N ASP A 142 -23.15 10.34 5.67
CA ASP A 142 -22.64 9.34 6.61
C ASP A 142 -23.27 7.95 6.46
N ARG A 143 -24.39 7.83 5.75
CA ARG A 143 -25.00 6.55 5.37
C ARG A 143 -24.17 5.73 4.39
N HIS A 144 -23.13 6.32 3.81
CA HIS A 144 -22.18 5.73 2.86
C HIS A 144 -20.75 5.83 3.39
N MET A 145 -20.57 5.76 4.71
CA MET A 145 -19.26 5.83 5.35
C MET A 145 -19.12 4.80 6.45
N TRP A 146 -17.92 4.29 6.65
CA TRP A 146 -17.59 3.39 7.75
C TRP A 146 -16.95 4.18 8.90
N LEU A 147 -17.33 3.83 10.13
CA LEU A 147 -16.75 4.40 11.33
C LEU A 147 -16.58 3.32 12.40
N ALA A 148 -15.43 3.29 13.05
CA ALA A 148 -15.11 2.41 14.16
C ALA A 148 -14.66 3.19 15.39
N PRO A 149 -14.81 2.62 16.60
CA PRO A 149 -14.13 3.11 17.79
C PRO A 149 -12.62 3.11 17.58
N TYR A 150 -11.97 4.13 18.09
CA TYR A 150 -10.53 4.31 18.08
C TYR A 150 -10.08 4.59 19.51
N ILE A 151 -9.04 3.87 19.92
CA ILE A 151 -8.37 4.09 21.20
C ILE A 151 -6.88 4.19 20.87
N PRO A 152 -6.23 5.35 21.11
CA PRO A 152 -4.81 5.50 20.84
C PRO A 152 -3.97 4.39 21.46
N GLY A 153 -3.10 3.77 20.65
CA GLY A 153 -2.26 2.65 21.07
C GLY A 153 -2.94 1.27 21.02
N GLN A 154 -4.23 1.21 20.71
CA GLN A 154 -4.88 -0.04 20.29
C GLN A 154 -4.86 -0.17 18.77
N THR A 155 -5.26 -1.35 18.30
CA THR A 155 -5.20 -1.68 16.88
C THR A 155 -6.53 -1.37 16.20
N ASN A 156 -6.43 -0.69 15.06
CA ASN A 156 -7.53 -0.49 14.13
C ASN A 156 -7.13 -1.12 12.80
N TYR A 157 -7.66 -2.30 12.52
CA TYR A 157 -7.35 -3.08 11.33
C TYR A 157 -8.55 -3.17 10.39
N LEU A 158 -8.28 -3.06 9.11
CA LEU A 158 -9.15 -3.53 8.03
C LEU A 158 -8.46 -4.68 7.31
N TYR A 159 -9.23 -5.69 6.94
CA TYR A 159 -8.76 -6.82 6.16
C TYR A 159 -9.56 -6.93 4.89
N VAL A 160 -8.87 -7.14 3.76
CA VAL A 160 -9.46 -7.64 2.53
C VAL A 160 -8.90 -9.03 2.25
N ILE A 161 -9.80 -10.02 2.18
CA ILE A 161 -9.48 -11.45 2.15
C ILE A 161 -10.04 -12.04 0.86
N PHE A 162 -9.17 -12.74 0.13
CA PHE A 162 -9.50 -13.42 -1.12
C PHE A 162 -9.43 -14.94 -0.96
N GLU A 163 -10.22 -15.67 -1.74
CA GLU A 163 -10.20 -17.14 -1.78
C GLU A 163 -9.00 -17.70 -2.54
N GLU A 164 -8.48 -16.91 -3.48
CA GLU A 164 -7.29 -17.19 -4.29
C GLU A 164 -6.28 -16.05 -4.14
N PRO A 165 -4.98 -16.28 -4.33
CA PRO A 165 -3.98 -15.22 -4.19
C PRO A 165 -4.16 -14.19 -5.30
N VAL A 166 -4.20 -12.91 -4.94
CA VAL A 166 -4.42 -11.81 -5.87
C VAL A 166 -3.21 -10.90 -5.92
N ALA A 167 -2.67 -10.70 -7.12
CA ALA A 167 -1.68 -9.68 -7.39
C ALA A 167 -2.35 -8.31 -7.56
N VAL A 168 -1.96 -7.33 -6.73
CA VAL A 168 -2.61 -6.01 -6.66
C VAL A 168 -1.74 -4.95 -7.33
N SER A 169 -2.30 -4.15 -8.24
CA SER A 169 -1.58 -3.04 -8.87
C SER A 169 -1.81 -1.69 -8.21
N MET A 170 -2.93 -1.51 -7.53
CA MET A 170 -3.32 -0.26 -6.90
C MET A 170 -4.37 -0.49 -5.83
N ILE A 171 -4.32 0.31 -4.76
CA ILE A 171 -5.40 0.47 -3.79
C ILE A 171 -5.82 1.94 -3.80
N LYS A 172 -7.12 2.22 -3.93
CA LYS A 172 -7.70 3.57 -3.78
C LYS A 172 -8.45 3.66 -2.47
N ILE A 173 -8.28 4.78 -1.77
CA ILE A 173 -8.89 5.03 -0.46
C ILE A 173 -9.53 6.41 -0.48
N TRP A 174 -10.77 6.49 0.01
CA TRP A 174 -11.47 7.74 0.27
C TRP A 174 -11.58 7.93 1.78
N ASN A 175 -10.98 9.00 2.28
CA ASN A 175 -10.92 9.26 3.72
C ASN A 175 -12.26 9.78 4.27
N TYR A 176 -12.48 9.71 5.59
CA TYR A 176 -13.75 10.08 6.21
C TYR A 176 -14.05 11.58 6.11
N SER A 177 -15.11 11.93 5.40
CA SER A 177 -15.40 13.33 5.04
C SER A 177 -16.43 14.01 5.96
N LYS A 178 -17.28 13.26 6.66
CA LYS A 178 -18.34 13.84 7.52
C LYS A 178 -17.79 14.67 8.69
N THR A 179 -16.69 14.22 9.27
CA THR A 179 -15.97 14.93 10.34
C THR A 179 -14.50 14.65 10.13
N VAL A 180 -13.84 15.52 9.39
CA VAL A 180 -12.52 15.29 8.82
C VAL A 180 -11.42 14.94 9.85
N SER A 181 -11.59 15.28 11.13
CA SER A 181 -10.68 14.86 12.22
C SER A 181 -10.73 13.34 12.52
N ARG A 182 -11.80 12.65 12.12
CA ARG A 182 -11.97 11.19 12.25
C ARG A 182 -11.36 10.41 11.11
N GLY A 183 -10.93 11.09 10.05
CA GLY A 183 -10.23 10.44 8.95
C GLY A 183 -8.91 9.84 9.42
N VAL A 184 -8.49 8.77 8.77
CA VAL A 184 -7.19 8.12 8.98
C VAL A 184 -6.07 9.08 8.55
N GLU A 185 -5.04 9.25 9.38
CA GLU A 185 -3.85 10.05 9.06
C GLU A 185 -2.69 9.14 8.65
N GLU A 186 -2.30 8.18 9.50
CA GLU A 186 -1.22 7.23 9.24
C GLU A 186 -1.76 5.84 8.87
N LEU A 187 -1.16 5.23 7.84
CA LEU A 187 -1.57 3.94 7.30
C LEU A 187 -0.37 3.04 7.01
N GLU A 188 -0.46 1.78 7.42
CA GLU A 188 0.41 0.69 6.94
C GLU A 188 -0.44 -0.35 6.20
N ILE A 189 0.10 -0.94 5.14
CA ILE A 189 -0.55 -2.00 4.37
C ILE A 189 0.37 -3.20 4.29
N TYR A 190 -0.19 -4.38 4.57
CA TYR A 190 0.50 -5.66 4.51
C TYR A 190 -0.19 -6.59 3.52
N ALA A 191 0.58 -7.38 2.78
CA ALA A 191 0.09 -8.54 2.03
C ALA A 191 0.68 -9.80 2.67
N ASP A 192 -0.16 -10.70 3.18
CA ASP A 192 0.24 -11.92 3.91
C ASP A 192 1.34 -11.65 4.95
N ASP A 193 1.12 -10.61 5.77
CA ASP A 193 2.01 -10.10 6.82
C ASP A 193 3.34 -9.46 6.37
N VAL A 194 3.58 -9.34 5.07
CA VAL A 194 4.70 -8.55 4.52
C VAL A 194 4.27 -7.10 4.35
N LEU A 195 5.01 -6.16 4.93
CA LEU A 195 4.76 -4.72 4.77
C LEU A 195 5.01 -4.29 3.32
N ILE A 196 3.97 -3.79 2.64
CA ILE A 196 4.05 -3.34 1.24
C ILE A 196 3.90 -1.83 1.09
N TYR A 197 3.36 -1.13 2.09
CA TYR A 197 3.24 0.32 2.13
C TYR A 197 3.21 0.85 3.56
N LYS A 198 3.84 2.01 3.80
CA LYS A 198 3.73 2.79 5.03
C LYS A 198 3.75 4.28 4.70
N GLY A 199 2.71 5.02 5.06
CA GLY A 199 2.60 6.42 4.68
C GLY A 199 1.40 7.13 5.30
N PHE A 200 1.04 8.25 4.68
CA PHE A 200 -0.04 9.11 5.17
C PHE A 200 -1.19 9.16 4.16
N LEU A 201 -2.42 9.29 4.66
CA LEU A 201 -3.59 9.61 3.85
C LEU A 201 -3.90 11.10 3.93
N ARG A 202 -4.32 11.73 2.83
CA ARG A 202 -4.84 13.10 2.85
C ARG A 202 -6.12 13.19 3.67
N LYS A 203 -6.28 14.30 4.36
CA LYS A 203 -7.54 14.68 4.98
C LYS A 203 -8.58 14.88 3.89
N ALA A 204 -9.78 14.35 4.09
CA ALA A 204 -10.89 14.61 3.18
C ALA A 204 -11.21 16.12 3.16
N HIS A 205 -11.85 16.57 2.07
CA HIS A 205 -12.30 17.95 1.96
C HIS A 205 -13.49 18.21 2.89
N GLU A 206 -13.61 19.45 3.37
CA GLU A 206 -14.85 19.92 3.99
C GLU A 206 -15.99 19.94 2.95
N GLN A 207 -17.24 19.91 3.43
CA GLN A 207 -18.42 19.72 2.59
C GLN A 207 -18.52 20.75 1.46
N GLY A 208 -18.84 20.28 0.24
CA GLY A 208 -19.09 21.14 -0.92
C GLY A 208 -17.92 21.32 -1.88
N SER A 209 -16.88 20.48 -1.78
CA SER A 209 -15.90 20.36 -2.86
C SER A 209 -16.52 19.67 -4.07
N ASP A 210 -16.06 20.02 -5.29
CA ASP A 210 -16.37 19.32 -6.54
C ASP A 210 -15.24 18.39 -7.00
N VAL A 211 -14.15 18.33 -6.22
CA VAL A 211 -12.96 17.54 -6.54
C VAL A 211 -12.94 16.26 -5.72
N ASP A 212 -12.91 15.13 -6.42
CA ASP A 212 -12.72 13.82 -5.81
C ASP A 212 -11.45 13.78 -4.96
N PHE A 213 -11.58 13.42 -3.70
CA PHE A 213 -10.51 13.35 -2.71
C PHE A 213 -9.94 11.93 -2.54
N ALA A 214 -10.14 11.05 -3.53
CA ALA A 214 -9.47 9.76 -3.57
C ALA A 214 -7.95 9.89 -3.36
N GLN A 215 -7.36 8.91 -2.72
CA GLN A 215 -5.92 8.72 -2.71
C GLN A 215 -5.57 7.35 -3.30
N SER A 216 -4.67 7.35 -4.28
CA SER A 216 -4.19 6.15 -4.95
C SER A 216 -2.82 5.77 -4.40
N ILE A 217 -2.70 4.52 -3.95
CA ILE A 217 -1.45 3.88 -3.57
C ILE A 217 -1.09 2.88 -4.67
N LEU A 218 0.01 3.13 -5.38
CA LEU A 218 0.41 2.36 -6.55
C LEU A 218 1.44 1.29 -6.19
N PHE A 219 1.20 0.09 -6.70
CA PHE A 219 2.10 -1.06 -6.71
C PHE A 219 2.48 -1.46 -8.15
N THR A 220 2.34 -0.54 -9.09
CA THR A 220 2.72 -0.71 -10.50
C THR A 220 3.51 0.49 -10.97
N ASN A 221 4.40 0.23 -11.93
CA ASN A 221 5.15 1.26 -12.65
C ASN A 221 4.63 1.44 -14.08
N ASP A 222 3.48 0.84 -14.44
CA ASP A 222 2.85 1.07 -15.75
C ASP A 222 2.58 2.56 -15.97
N SER A 223 3.21 3.14 -16.99
CA SER A 223 3.20 4.59 -17.23
C SER A 223 1.80 5.12 -17.51
N SER A 224 0.90 4.32 -18.08
CA SER A 224 -0.47 4.72 -18.35
C SER A 224 -1.24 4.94 -17.04
N ILE A 225 -1.05 4.06 -16.06
CA ILE A 225 -1.67 4.12 -14.74
C ILE A 225 -1.04 5.22 -13.90
N VAL A 226 0.29 5.30 -13.88
CA VAL A 226 1.03 6.37 -13.17
C VAL A 226 0.57 7.75 -13.65
N LYS A 227 0.40 7.93 -14.97
CA LYS A 227 -0.08 9.20 -15.53
C LYS A 227 -1.54 9.48 -15.16
N LYS A 228 -2.41 8.46 -15.23
CA LYS A 228 -3.84 8.59 -14.91
C LYS A 228 -4.07 8.92 -13.43
N GLU A 229 -3.32 8.30 -12.53
CA GLU A 229 -3.52 8.43 -11.08
C GLU A 229 -2.66 9.53 -10.44
N ARG A 230 -1.91 10.29 -11.26
CA ARG A 230 -0.91 11.27 -10.82
C ARG A 230 -1.40 12.25 -9.75
N ASP A 231 -2.62 12.75 -9.90
CA ASP A 231 -3.19 13.75 -8.99
C ASP A 231 -3.75 13.11 -7.70
N TYR A 232 -4.06 11.81 -7.76
CA TYR A 232 -4.51 11.02 -6.61
C TYR A 232 -3.34 10.46 -5.78
N ILE A 233 -2.10 10.56 -6.24
CA ILE A 233 -0.93 10.19 -5.45
C ILE A 233 -0.61 11.28 -4.41
N TYR A 234 -0.33 10.86 -3.19
CA TYR A 234 0.08 11.74 -2.09
C TYR A 234 1.41 11.30 -1.47
N SER A 235 2.17 12.29 -1.02
CA SER A 235 3.24 12.11 -0.04
C SER A 235 3.31 13.34 0.84
N ARG A 236 3.41 13.11 2.16
CA ARG A 236 3.61 14.17 3.17
C ARG A 236 5.00 14.80 3.05
N VAL A 237 6.01 14.03 2.68
CA VAL A 237 7.39 14.53 2.49
C VAL A 237 7.44 15.62 1.42
N GLY A 238 6.59 15.52 0.39
CA GLY A 238 6.49 16.53 -0.67
C GLY A 238 5.71 17.80 -0.32
N SER A 239 4.89 17.81 0.75
CA SER A 239 4.12 18.97 1.18
C SER A 239 4.78 19.78 2.30
N ASP A 240 5.52 19.10 3.19
CA ASP A 240 5.96 19.71 4.46
C ASP A 240 7.47 19.98 4.55
N GLN A 241 8.24 19.69 3.50
CA GLN A 241 9.67 19.97 3.45
C GLN A 241 10.03 20.92 2.30
N GLU A 242 9.73 22.22 2.44
CA GLU A 242 10.60 23.25 1.87
C GLU A 242 11.93 23.22 2.64
N VAL A 243 12.86 22.33 2.23
CA VAL A 243 14.23 22.35 2.75
C VAL A 243 14.92 23.59 2.20
N HIS A 244 15.03 24.65 3.01
CA HIS A 244 15.81 25.82 2.67
C HIS A 244 17.30 25.51 2.82
N PHE A 245 18.02 25.50 1.72
CA PHE A 245 19.48 25.48 1.74
C PHE A 245 19.99 26.89 2.06
N TYR A 246 20.76 27.05 3.14
CA TYR A 246 21.43 28.30 3.47
C TYR A 246 22.93 28.18 3.19
N ASN A 247 23.50 29.15 2.49
CA ASN A 247 24.95 29.36 2.44
C ASN A 247 25.23 30.84 2.76
N ASP A 248 26.15 31.11 3.68
CA ASP A 248 26.51 32.46 4.15
C ASP A 248 25.30 33.38 4.39
N SER A 249 24.32 32.88 5.15
CA SER A 249 23.09 33.60 5.50
C SER A 249 22.17 33.98 4.32
N LYS A 250 22.34 33.37 3.15
CA LYS A 250 21.44 33.52 1.99
C LYS A 250 20.85 32.17 1.56
N VAL A 251 19.56 32.18 1.20
CA VAL A 251 18.83 30.99 0.73
C VAL A 251 19.27 30.65 -0.70
N VAL A 252 19.73 29.42 -0.94
CA VAL A 252 20.40 28.99 -2.19
C VAL A 252 19.48 28.17 -3.13
N SER A 253 18.43 27.49 -2.64
CA SER A 253 17.52 26.70 -3.50
C SER A 253 16.23 26.26 -2.78
N LYS A 254 15.14 26.06 -3.55
CA LYS A 254 13.83 25.51 -3.11
C LYS A 254 13.55 24.06 -3.57
N LYS A 255 14.49 23.36 -4.22
CA LYS A 255 14.29 21.96 -4.68
C LYS A 255 15.57 21.13 -4.53
N LEU A 256 15.43 19.90 -4.04
CA LEU A 256 16.49 18.89 -4.14
C LEU A 256 16.84 18.64 -5.61
N PRO A 257 18.13 18.67 -6.00
CA PRO A 257 18.55 18.13 -7.28
C PRO A 257 18.41 16.60 -7.27
N ASN A 258 17.92 16.03 -8.38
CA ASN A 258 17.88 14.58 -8.60
C ASN A 258 19.23 13.92 -8.27
N PRO A 259 19.28 12.90 -7.39
CA PRO A 259 20.54 12.24 -7.01
C PRO A 259 21.25 11.54 -8.19
N MET A 260 20.54 11.23 -9.28
CA MET A 260 21.15 10.66 -10.50
C MET A 260 21.99 11.64 -11.33
N ARG A 261 21.95 12.95 -11.06
CA ARG A 261 22.73 13.93 -11.85
C ARG A 261 24.12 14.22 -11.28
N MET A 262 24.45 13.68 -10.10
CA MET A 262 25.70 13.99 -9.39
C MET A 262 26.86 13.01 -9.66
N MET A 263 26.65 11.88 -10.33
CA MET A 263 27.73 10.90 -10.57
C MET A 263 28.55 11.11 -11.86
N SER A 264 28.31 12.18 -12.63
CA SER A 264 28.97 12.36 -13.95
C SER A 264 29.94 13.55 -14.02
N VAL A 265 30.16 14.29 -12.93
CA VAL A 265 30.98 15.50 -13.00
C VAL A 265 32.03 15.50 -11.90
N HIS A 266 33.26 15.22 -12.33
CA HIS A 266 34.57 15.44 -11.69
C HIS A 266 35.14 14.31 -10.83
N SER A 267 35.85 13.40 -11.52
CA SER A 267 37.18 13.05 -11.05
C SER A 267 38.07 14.29 -11.11
N GLN A 268 38.54 14.80 -9.97
CA GLN A 268 39.88 15.34 -9.75
C GLN A 268 39.96 16.04 -8.38
N ASN A 269 40.91 15.57 -7.57
CA ASN A 269 41.69 16.30 -6.58
C ASN A 269 40.98 16.99 -5.39
N ASN A 270 41.02 16.35 -4.22
CA ASN A 270 41.99 16.62 -3.14
C ASN A 270 41.44 16.15 -1.78
N LEU A 271 42.18 15.23 -1.15
CA LEU A 271 42.01 14.83 0.23
C LEU A 271 42.47 15.96 1.16
N ALA A 272 41.56 16.52 1.94
CA ALA A 272 41.92 17.27 3.16
C ALA A 272 40.83 17.05 4.23
N ARG A 273 41.20 16.35 5.30
CA ARG A 273 40.37 16.19 6.50
C ARG A 273 40.36 17.51 7.30
N PRO A 274 39.25 17.93 7.92
CA PRO A 274 39.26 19.09 8.81
C PRO A 274 39.92 18.73 10.15
N MET A 275 40.91 19.51 10.59
CA MET A 275 41.40 19.54 11.97
C MET A 275 40.57 20.55 12.77
N THR A 276 40.22 20.19 14.01
CA THR A 276 39.60 21.07 15.00
C THR A 276 40.66 21.90 15.72
N SER A 277 40.47 23.22 15.76
CA SER A 277 41.20 24.12 16.67
C SER A 277 40.21 24.76 17.65
N VAL A 278 40.58 24.79 18.93
CA VAL A 278 39.82 25.38 20.03
C VAL A 278 40.54 26.68 20.42
N THR A 279 39.82 27.80 20.43
CA THR A 279 40.32 29.06 20.99
C THR A 279 39.61 29.37 22.31
N HIS A 280 40.40 29.48 23.38
CA HIS A 280 39.96 29.97 24.69
C HIS A 280 39.74 31.48 24.64
N LYS A 281 38.62 31.95 25.21
CA LYS A 281 38.43 33.35 25.57
C LYS A 281 38.96 33.59 26.99
N SER A 282 39.81 34.60 27.13
CA SER A 282 40.09 35.31 28.38
C SER A 282 39.03 36.38 28.63
#